data_AF-A0A943BGK1-F1
#
_entry.id   AF-A0A943BGK1-F1
#
_cell.length_a   1.000
_cell.length_b   1.000
_cell.length_c   1.000
_cell.angle_alpha   90.00
_cell.angle_beta   90.00
_cell.angle_gamma   90.00
#
_symmetry.space_group_name_H-M   'P 1'
#
loop_
_entity.id
_entity.type
_entity.pdbx_description
1 polymer ?
#
loop_
_entity_poly.entity_id
_entity_poly.type
_entity_poly.pdbx_seq_one_letter_code
_entity_poly.pdbx_strand_id
1 'polypeptide(L)'
;MGEEKMTAKAPVQAAVTILVLCMGIGYEIWGLQQIDWSNPESIILMIILSAVMIITIWYVLCSVFERNKKLIMDKEGCIVSIWGYKKAYKWEELCVKQIVYNTSISSRRSYDTQYIEGVIFSPQPVKRKYPAYITYCERTRYWKTLFYVNFVLEGKKKQPYMGLHEVEKEEFLSKMQEWGVELEDMREKK
;
A
#
# COMPACT_ATOMS: atom_id res chain seq x y z
N MET A 1 -4.61 32.53 10.25
CA MET A 1 -4.37 31.24 10.92
C MET A 1 -4.38 30.19 9.83
N GLY A 2 -3.21 29.84 9.29
CA GLY A 2 -3.11 28.95 8.13
C GLY A 2 -3.44 27.52 8.55
N GLU A 3 -4.37 26.87 7.86
CA GLU A 3 -4.65 25.44 8.06
C GLU A 3 -3.39 24.63 7.76
N GLU A 4 -2.82 24.03 8.80
CA GLU A 4 -1.64 23.19 8.71
C GLU A 4 -2.04 21.83 8.13
N LYS A 5 -1.89 21.68 6.80
CA LYS A 5 -2.19 20.44 6.08
C LYS A 5 -0.98 19.51 6.15
N MET A 6 -1.16 18.32 6.72
CA MET A 6 -0.14 17.28 6.62
C MET A 6 -0.07 16.75 5.19
N THR A 7 1.04 16.99 4.50
CA THR A 7 1.27 16.52 3.13
C THR A 7 2.50 15.64 3.05
N ALA A 8 2.38 14.48 2.40
CA ALA A 8 3.49 13.62 2.04
C ALA A 8 3.60 13.50 0.52
N LYS A 9 4.80 13.71 -0.03
CA LYS A 9 5.09 13.59 -1.46
C LYS A 9 5.30 12.12 -1.83
N ALA A 10 4.83 11.72 -3.02
CA ALA A 10 5.04 10.39 -3.58
C ALA A 10 6.11 10.45 -4.70
N PRO A 11 6.84 9.35 -5.00
CA PRO A 11 8.13 9.44 -5.67
C PRO A 11 8.24 8.66 -6.99
N VAL A 12 9.37 8.93 -7.67
CA VAL A 12 10.01 8.39 -8.89
C VAL A 12 9.79 6.90 -9.24
N GLN A 13 9.30 6.08 -8.32
CA GLN A 13 9.22 4.62 -8.44
C GLN A 13 8.21 4.12 -9.48
N ALA A 14 7.17 4.91 -9.82
CA ALA A 14 6.19 4.53 -10.84
C ALA A 14 6.82 4.29 -12.22
N ALA A 15 7.82 5.09 -12.61
CA ALA A 15 8.48 4.97 -13.91
C ALA A 15 9.30 3.67 -14.02
N VAL A 16 10.03 3.31 -12.96
CA VAL A 16 10.79 2.05 -12.89
C VAL A 16 9.85 0.85 -12.97
N THR A 17 8.69 0.93 -12.31
CA THR A 17 7.74 -0.17 -12.35
C THR A 17 7.04 -0.32 -13.69
N ILE A 18 6.69 0.78 -14.36
CA ILE A 18 6.16 0.76 -15.74
C ILE A 18 7.19 0.12 -16.68
N LEU A 19 8.47 0.46 -16.53
CA LEU A 19 9.56 -0.11 -17.32
C LEU A 19 9.69 -1.63 -17.14
N VAL A 20 9.59 -2.14 -15.91
CA VAL A 20 9.59 -3.59 -15.62
C VAL A 20 8.38 -4.29 -16.25
N LEU A 21 7.20 -3.68 -16.20
CA LEU A 21 6.00 -4.23 -16.84
C LEU A 21 6.17 -4.32 -18.37
N CYS A 22 6.73 -3.27 -18.99
CA CYS A 22 7.01 -3.25 -20.43
C CYS A 22 8.02 -4.34 -20.84
N MET A 23 9.08 -4.54 -20.04
CA MET A 23 10.04 -5.63 -20.29
C MET A 23 9.40 -7.02 -20.19
N GLY A 24 8.55 -7.24 -19.19
CA GLY A 24 7.85 -8.52 -19.02
C GLY A 24 6.92 -8.83 -20.19
N ILE A 25 6.16 -7.83 -20.65
CA ILE A 25 5.28 -7.97 -21.83
C ILE A 25 6.11 -8.25 -23.10
N GLY A 26 7.23 -7.54 -23.28
CA GLY A 26 8.13 -7.76 -24.41
C GLY A 26 8.72 -9.18 -24.43
N TYR A 27 9.10 -9.71 -23.27
CA TYR A 27 9.61 -11.07 -23.13
C TYR A 27 8.56 -12.12 -23.52
N GLU A 28 7.31 -11.96 -23.08
CA GLU A 28 6.21 -12.86 -23.47
C GLU A 28 5.95 -12.84 -24.98
N ILE A 29 5.92 -11.65 -25.59
CA ILE A 29 5.73 -11.50 -27.05
C ILE A 29 6.86 -12.19 -27.81
N TRP A 30 8.09 -12.04 -27.35
CA TRP A 30 9.25 -12.72 -27.93
C TRP A 30 9.16 -14.25 -27.77
N GLY A 31 8.76 -14.72 -26.59
CA GLY A 31 8.56 -16.15 -26.31
C GLY A 31 7.52 -16.78 -27.23
N LEU A 32 6.39 -16.09 -27.48
CA LEU A 32 5.33 -16.57 -28.38
C LEU A 32 5.81 -16.86 -29.81
N GLN A 33 6.83 -16.14 -30.29
CA GLN A 33 7.40 -16.34 -31.63
C GLN A 33 8.25 -17.61 -31.73
N GLN A 34 8.70 -18.16 -30.61
CA GLN A 34 9.59 -19.33 -30.57
C GLN A 34 8.88 -20.63 -30.23
N ILE A 35 7.56 -20.59 -30.00
CA ILE A 35 6.78 -21.76 -29.61
C ILE A 35 6.65 -22.72 -30.79
N ASP A 36 6.97 -23.98 -30.55
CA ASP A 36 6.51 -25.08 -31.38
C ASP A 36 5.03 -25.38 -31.11
N TRP A 37 4.16 -24.86 -31.97
CA TRP A 37 2.70 -25.04 -31.88
C TRP A 37 2.23 -26.47 -32.16
N SER A 38 3.11 -27.35 -32.61
CA SER A 38 2.80 -28.77 -32.80
C SER A 38 3.06 -29.62 -31.54
N ASN A 39 3.83 -29.09 -30.58
CA ASN A 39 4.16 -29.78 -29.34
C ASN A 39 3.22 -29.36 -28.18
N PRO A 40 2.34 -30.24 -27.69
CA PRO A 40 1.42 -29.91 -26.60
C PRO A 40 2.13 -29.57 -25.28
N GLU A 41 3.30 -30.13 -25.00
CA GLU A 41 4.05 -29.81 -23.78
C GLU A 41 4.54 -28.37 -23.77
N SER A 42 5.04 -27.88 -24.92
CA SER A 42 5.46 -26.50 -25.11
C SER A 42 4.29 -25.53 -24.95
N ILE A 43 3.11 -25.88 -25.46
CA ILE A 43 1.89 -25.08 -25.29
C ILE A 43 1.49 -25.01 -23.81
N ILE A 44 1.48 -26.14 -23.10
CA ILE A 44 1.11 -26.19 -21.68
C ILE A 44 2.08 -25.34 -20.84
N LEU A 45 3.39 -25.47 -21.08
CA LEU A 45 4.40 -24.70 -20.36
C LEU A 45 4.19 -23.19 -20.55
N MET A 46 3.90 -22.75 -21.77
CA MET A 46 3.63 -21.34 -22.05
C MET A 46 2.38 -20.83 -21.35
N ILE A 47 1.29 -21.60 -21.33
CA ILE A 47 0.08 -21.22 -20.58
C ILE A 47 0.40 -21.02 -19.10
N ILE A 48 1.19 -21.93 -18.50
CA ILE A 48 1.59 -21.82 -17.09
C ILE A 48 2.43 -20.56 -16.86
N LEU A 49 3.44 -20.31 -17.70
CA LEU A 49 4.31 -19.14 -17.58
C LEU A 49 3.54 -17.83 -17.74
N SER A 50 2.68 -17.72 -18.76
CA SER A 50 1.86 -16.54 -18.96
C SER A 50 0.87 -16.32 -17.81
N ALA A 51 0.30 -17.39 -17.23
CA ALA A 51 -0.55 -17.27 -16.05
C ALA A 51 0.21 -16.72 -14.83
N VAL A 52 1.43 -17.20 -14.58
CA VAL A 52 2.32 -16.68 -13.52
C VAL A 52 2.68 -15.22 -13.77
N MET A 53 2.94 -14.84 -15.02
CA MET A 53 3.23 -13.46 -15.39
C MET A 53 2.04 -12.53 -15.20
N ILE A 54 0.83 -12.93 -15.58
CA ILE A 54 -0.40 -12.15 -15.32
C ILE A 54 -0.59 -11.91 -13.82
N ILE A 55 -0.39 -12.94 -13.00
CA ILE A 55 -0.46 -12.83 -11.54
C ILE A 55 0.60 -11.83 -11.02
N THR A 56 1.82 -11.91 -11.54
CA THR A 56 2.92 -11.01 -11.17
C THR A 56 2.63 -9.56 -11.55
N ILE A 57 2.16 -9.32 -12.78
CA ILE A 57 1.74 -8.00 -13.27
C ILE A 57 0.65 -7.42 -12.37
N TRP A 58 -0.36 -8.21 -12.03
CA TRP A 58 -1.42 -7.79 -11.12
C TRP A 58 -0.88 -7.34 -9.75
N TYR A 59 -0.01 -8.15 -9.13
CA TYR A 59 0.61 -7.80 -7.85
C TYR A 59 1.45 -6.53 -7.91
N VAL A 60 2.20 -6.35 -8.99
CA VAL A 60 2.99 -5.16 -9.25
C VAL A 60 2.08 -3.94 -9.40
N LEU A 61 0.98 -4.03 -10.16
CA LEU A 61 0.00 -2.96 -10.33
C LEU A 61 -0.63 -2.54 -9.00
N CYS A 62 -1.06 -3.50 -8.17
CA CYS A 62 -1.59 -3.21 -6.83
C CYS A 62 -0.56 -2.48 -5.95
N SER A 63 0.69 -2.95 -5.93
CA SER A 63 1.79 -2.33 -5.17
C SER A 63 2.08 -0.90 -5.64
N VAL A 64 2.11 -0.66 -6.95
CA VAL A 64 2.30 0.67 -7.52
C VAL A 64 1.18 1.60 -7.06
N PHE A 65 -0.07 1.15 -7.18
CA PHE A 65 -1.20 1.99 -6.81
C PHE A 65 -1.18 2.39 -5.34
N GLU A 66 -0.79 1.46 -4.47
CA GLU A 66 -0.65 1.75 -3.04
C GLU A 66 0.43 2.78 -2.75
N ARG A 67 1.63 2.61 -3.33
CA ARG A 67 2.75 3.55 -3.12
C ARG A 67 2.53 4.92 -3.72
N ASN A 68 1.60 5.03 -4.68
CA ASN A 68 1.27 6.28 -5.36
C ASN A 68 0.09 7.03 -4.73
N LYS A 69 -0.53 6.48 -3.69
CA LYS A 69 -1.47 7.25 -2.87
C LYS A 69 -0.77 8.47 -2.28
N LYS A 70 -1.54 9.54 -2.15
CA LYS A 70 -1.19 10.76 -1.42
C LYS A 70 -2.33 11.03 -0.46
N LEU A 71 -2.01 11.01 0.82
CA LEU A 71 -2.96 11.32 1.88
C LEU A 71 -2.75 12.77 2.31
N ILE A 72 -3.84 13.51 2.37
CA ILE A 72 -3.90 14.85 2.96
C ILE A 72 -5.00 14.77 4.01
N MET A 73 -4.66 14.97 5.27
CA MET A 73 -5.58 14.84 6.40
C MET A 73 -5.75 16.17 7.10
N ASP A 74 -6.98 16.44 7.54
CA ASP A 74 -7.37 17.61 8.32
C ASP A 74 -8.52 17.27 9.27
N LYS A 75 -9.06 18.28 9.95
CA LYS A 75 -10.18 18.14 10.89
C LYS A 75 -11.45 17.56 10.28
N GLU A 76 -11.68 17.74 8.97
CA GLU A 76 -12.91 17.30 8.30
C GLU A 76 -12.79 15.86 7.80
N GLY A 77 -11.57 15.43 7.45
CA GLY A 77 -11.37 14.08 6.98
C GLY A 77 -10.00 13.81 6.36
N CYS A 78 -10.02 12.90 5.39
CA CYS A 78 -8.85 12.48 4.62
C CYS A 78 -9.14 12.54 3.13
N ILE A 79 -8.30 13.25 2.39
CA ILE A 79 -8.28 13.26 0.93
C ILE A 79 -7.22 12.26 0.47
N VAL A 80 -7.68 11.23 -0.26
CA VAL A 80 -6.81 10.27 -0.93
C VAL A 80 -6.68 10.70 -2.40
N SER A 81 -5.46 11.01 -2.83
CA SER A 81 -5.14 11.35 -4.21
C SER A 81 -4.24 10.32 -4.87
N ILE A 82 -4.57 9.92 -6.10
CA ILE A 82 -3.83 8.95 -6.89
C ILE A 82 -3.86 9.41 -8.35
N TRP A 83 -2.69 9.66 -8.94
CA TRP A 83 -2.54 10.05 -10.35
C TRP A 83 -3.57 11.09 -10.85
N GLY A 84 -3.83 12.13 -10.05
CA GLY A 84 -4.75 13.21 -10.40
C GLY A 84 -6.21 12.98 -9.96
N TYR A 85 -6.64 11.74 -9.77
CA TYR A 85 -7.91 11.45 -9.11
C TYR A 85 -7.81 11.79 -7.62
N LYS A 86 -8.84 12.43 -7.07
CA LYS A 86 -8.94 12.77 -5.65
C LYS A 86 -10.28 12.30 -5.13
N LYS A 87 -10.26 11.68 -3.96
CA LYS A 87 -11.48 11.32 -3.23
C LYS A 87 -11.33 11.75 -1.78
N ALA A 88 -12.25 12.60 -1.33
CA ALA A 88 -12.37 12.99 0.06
C ALA A 88 -13.23 11.95 0.80
N TYR A 89 -12.82 11.64 2.02
CA TYR A 89 -13.56 10.84 2.98
C TYR A 89 -13.66 11.62 4.26
N LYS A 90 -14.88 11.79 4.79
CA LYS A 90 -15.03 12.34 6.14
C LYS A 90 -14.67 11.28 7.18
N TRP A 91 -14.30 11.71 8.39
CA TRP A 91 -13.90 10.77 9.45
C TRP A 91 -15.01 9.79 9.83
N GLU A 92 -16.27 10.21 9.78
CA GLU A 92 -17.46 9.38 10.03
C GLU A 92 -17.76 8.35 8.93
N GLU A 93 -17.28 8.58 7.70
CA GLU A 93 -17.46 7.66 6.57
C GLU A 93 -16.48 6.49 6.63
N LEU A 94 -15.42 6.60 7.45
CA LEU A 94 -14.41 5.57 7.61
C LEU A 94 -14.84 4.56 8.67
N CYS A 95 -15.28 3.37 8.20
CA CYS A 95 -15.61 2.25 9.06
C CYS A 95 -14.39 1.66 9.80
N VAL A 96 -13.19 1.79 9.22
CA VAL A 96 -11.95 1.32 9.83
C VAL A 96 -11.06 2.51 10.10
N LYS A 97 -10.67 2.68 11.36
CA LYS A 97 -9.73 3.68 11.87
C LYS A 97 -8.92 3.01 12.98
N GLN A 98 -7.87 2.28 12.60
CA GLN A 98 -7.25 1.32 13.52
C GLN A 98 -5.74 1.42 13.55
N ILE A 99 -5.18 1.31 14.76
CA ILE A 99 -3.75 1.14 14.96
C ILE A 99 -3.42 -0.35 14.85
N VAL A 100 -2.44 -0.67 14.02
CA VAL A 100 -2.02 -2.04 13.72
C VAL A 100 -0.50 -2.14 13.69
N TYR A 101 0.03 -3.34 13.82
CA TYR A 101 1.43 -3.59 13.51
C TYR A 101 1.64 -3.55 12.00
N ASN A 102 2.74 -2.90 11.60
CA ASN A 102 3.12 -2.82 10.21
C ASN A 102 3.82 -4.11 9.79
N THR A 103 3.15 -4.88 8.96
CA THR A 103 3.71 -6.07 8.30
C THR A 103 4.27 -5.76 6.92
N SER A 104 4.37 -4.48 6.53
CA SER A 104 4.83 -4.09 5.21
C SER A 104 6.33 -4.32 5.07
N ILE A 105 6.63 -5.21 4.13
CA ILE A 105 7.98 -5.56 3.64
C ILE A 105 8.75 -6.34 4.71
N SER A 106 8.68 -7.68 4.61
CA SER A 106 9.61 -8.64 5.24
C SER A 106 9.57 -8.81 6.78
N SER A 107 8.38 -8.69 7.38
CA SER A 107 8.16 -8.74 8.84
C SER A 107 8.12 -10.15 9.49
N ARG A 108 9.16 -10.96 9.31
CA ARG A 108 9.49 -11.97 10.34
C ARG A 108 10.98 -12.12 10.60
N ARG A 109 11.85 -11.70 9.66
CA ARG A 109 13.33 -11.78 9.77
C ARG A 109 14.08 -10.65 9.03
N SER A 110 13.41 -9.57 8.65
CA SER A 110 14.07 -8.43 8.00
C SER A 110 14.69 -7.53 9.04
N TYR A 111 16.00 -7.43 9.03
CA TYR A 111 16.80 -6.71 10.01
C TYR A 111 16.72 -5.16 9.93
N ASP A 112 15.85 -4.56 9.12
CA ASP A 112 15.78 -3.09 9.00
C ASP A 112 14.42 -2.56 8.50
N THR A 113 13.31 -3.00 9.07
CA THR A 113 12.02 -2.31 8.83
C THR A 113 11.90 -1.12 9.76
N GLN A 114 12.03 0.10 9.23
CA GLN A 114 11.98 1.36 9.98
C GLN A 114 10.56 1.70 10.51
N TYR A 115 9.60 0.80 10.29
CA TYR A 115 8.20 0.93 10.63
C TYR A 115 7.75 -0.34 11.35
N ILE A 116 7.39 -0.23 12.63
CA ILE A 116 6.86 -1.35 13.42
C ILE A 116 5.32 -1.30 13.46
N GLU A 117 4.77 -0.10 13.32
CA GLU A 117 3.36 0.20 13.56
C GLU A 117 2.88 1.31 12.64
N GLY A 118 1.57 1.39 12.52
CA GLY A 118 0.92 2.41 11.73
C GLY A 118 -0.59 2.40 11.95
N VAL A 119 -1.25 3.25 11.19
CA VAL A 119 -2.72 3.36 11.20
C VAL A 119 -3.25 2.98 9.83
N ILE A 120 -4.32 2.20 9.84
CA ILE A 120 -5.07 1.88 8.65
C ILE A 120 -6.44 2.54 8.68
N PHE A 121 -6.85 2.90 7.48
CA PHE A 121 -8.13 3.52 7.23
C PHE A 121 -8.82 2.85 6.05
N SER A 122 -10.13 2.68 6.14
CA SER A 122 -10.95 2.18 5.04
C SER A 122 -12.42 2.59 5.21
N PRO A 123 -13.10 3.00 4.12
CA PRO A 123 -14.55 3.23 4.11
C PRO A 123 -15.37 1.93 4.15
N GLN A 124 -14.71 0.77 4.07
CA GLN A 124 -15.34 -0.54 4.09
C GLN A 124 -14.69 -1.44 5.14
N PRO A 125 -15.45 -2.35 5.79
CA PRO A 125 -14.89 -3.35 6.68
C PRO A 125 -13.81 -4.19 6.00
N VAL A 126 -12.68 -4.36 6.69
CA VAL A 126 -11.54 -5.13 6.18
C VAL A 126 -11.53 -6.49 6.86
N LYS A 127 -11.93 -7.53 6.13
CA LYS A 127 -11.91 -8.92 6.63
C LYS A 127 -10.46 -9.39 6.74
N ARG A 128 -10.05 -9.68 7.97
CA ARG A 128 -8.68 -10.09 8.32
C ARG A 128 -8.63 -11.44 8.99
N LYS A 129 -7.55 -12.17 8.75
CA LYS A 129 -7.24 -13.38 9.53
C LYS A 129 -6.69 -13.03 10.92
N TYR A 130 -5.88 -11.99 11.01
CA TYR A 130 -5.28 -11.52 12.26
C TYR A 130 -5.64 -10.04 12.46
N PRO A 131 -6.38 -9.67 13.51
CA PRO A 131 -6.85 -8.29 13.67
C PRO A 131 -5.71 -7.27 13.80
N ALA A 132 -4.64 -7.65 14.50
CA ALA A 132 -3.48 -6.79 14.78
C ALA A 132 -2.56 -6.51 13.58
N TYR A 133 -2.78 -7.15 12.43
CA TYR A 133 -1.86 -7.12 11.28
C TYR A 133 -2.59 -6.96 9.95
N ILE A 134 -1.89 -6.46 8.94
CA ILE A 134 -2.38 -6.42 7.56
C ILE A 134 -1.41 -7.16 6.63
N THR A 135 -1.79 -8.35 6.24
CA THR A 135 -1.04 -9.19 5.30
C THR A 135 -1.03 -8.60 3.89
N TYR A 136 -0.09 -9.07 3.07
CA TYR A 136 -0.04 -8.72 1.66
C TYR A 136 -1.31 -9.10 0.88
N CYS A 137 -1.99 -10.18 1.31
CA CYS A 137 -3.25 -10.62 0.70
C CYS A 137 -4.38 -9.60 0.96
N GLU A 138 -4.52 -9.10 2.18
CA GLU A 138 -5.53 -8.09 2.52
C GLU A 138 -5.22 -6.76 1.83
N ARG A 139 -3.96 -6.38 1.82
CA ARG A 139 -3.44 -5.22 1.08
C ARG A 139 -3.82 -5.28 -0.40
N THR A 140 -3.49 -6.37 -1.08
CA THR A 140 -3.86 -6.61 -2.49
C THR A 140 -5.37 -6.65 -2.69
N ARG A 141 -6.13 -7.27 -1.79
CA ARG A 141 -7.60 -7.37 -1.91
C ARG A 141 -8.28 -6.01 -1.80
N TYR A 142 -7.83 -5.17 -0.87
CA TYR A 142 -8.42 -3.86 -0.58
C TYR A 142 -7.59 -2.70 -1.15
N TRP A 143 -6.79 -2.96 -2.19
CA TRP A 143 -5.82 -2.02 -2.77
C TRP A 143 -6.41 -0.66 -3.17
N LYS A 144 -7.73 -0.57 -3.44
CA LYS A 144 -8.40 0.69 -3.76
C LYS A 144 -8.82 1.51 -2.54
N THR A 145 -9.28 0.84 -1.49
CA THR A 145 -10.01 1.48 -0.37
C THR A 145 -9.21 1.53 0.92
N LEU A 146 -8.22 0.67 1.07
CA LEU A 146 -7.34 0.62 2.24
C LEU A 146 -6.18 1.61 2.04
N PHE A 147 -5.95 2.47 3.03
CA PHE A 147 -4.81 3.38 3.04
C PHE A 147 -4.11 3.39 4.39
N TYR A 148 -2.82 3.69 4.36
CA TYR A 148 -1.89 3.47 5.47
C TYR A 148 -1.18 4.76 5.83
N VAL A 149 -0.98 4.95 7.13
CA VAL A 149 -0.03 5.88 7.71
C VAL A 149 0.98 5.05 8.48
N ASN A 150 2.26 5.22 8.21
CA ASN A 150 3.32 4.44 8.82
C ASN A 150 4.10 5.30 9.82
N PHE A 151 4.27 4.79 11.03
CA PHE A 151 5.02 5.49 12.07
C PHE A 151 6.51 5.22 11.89
N VAL A 152 7.27 6.31 11.81
CA VAL A 152 8.74 6.25 11.77
C VAL A 152 9.24 5.90 13.16
N LEU A 153 10.18 4.97 13.25
CA LEU A 153 10.85 4.70 14.53
C LEU A 153 11.72 5.89 14.94
N GLU A 154 11.74 6.18 16.25
CA GLU A 154 12.57 7.24 16.82
C GLU A 154 14.03 7.09 16.39
N GLY A 155 14.63 8.19 15.92
CA GLY A 155 16.00 8.21 15.41
C GLY A 155 16.19 7.65 13.98
N LYS A 156 15.16 7.09 13.34
CA LYS A 156 15.19 6.75 11.90
C LYS A 156 14.76 7.94 11.06
N LYS A 157 15.22 7.99 9.81
CA LYS A 157 14.88 9.04 8.85
C LYS A 157 13.73 8.60 7.96
N LYS A 158 12.82 9.53 7.65
CA LYS A 158 11.77 9.35 6.64
C LYS A 158 12.40 8.93 5.29
N GLN A 159 11.77 7.96 4.63
CA GLN A 159 12.08 7.47 3.29
C GLN A 159 10.96 7.85 2.30
N PRO A 160 10.81 9.16 1.97
CA PRO A 160 9.70 9.64 1.15
C PRO A 160 9.69 9.01 -0.26
N TYR A 161 10.81 8.42 -0.68
CA TYR A 161 10.97 7.72 -1.95
C TYR A 161 10.31 6.33 -2.01
N MET A 162 9.81 5.78 -0.90
CA MET A 162 9.10 4.50 -0.88
C MET A 162 7.57 4.63 -1.05
N GLY A 163 7.02 5.85 -0.93
CA GLY A 163 5.57 6.09 -1.05
C GLY A 163 4.74 5.53 0.11
N LEU A 164 5.33 5.43 1.31
CA LEU A 164 4.75 4.77 2.48
C LEU A 164 4.17 5.74 3.53
N HIS A 165 3.67 6.93 3.17
CA HIS A 165 3.01 7.88 4.09
C HIS A 165 3.55 7.90 5.54
N GLU A 166 4.73 8.46 5.71
CA GLU A 166 5.48 8.40 6.96
C GLU A 166 5.24 9.62 7.84
N VAL A 167 4.94 9.39 9.12
CA VAL A 167 4.70 10.44 10.11
C VAL A 167 5.38 10.09 11.44
N GLU A 168 5.63 11.12 12.25
CA GLU A 168 6.00 10.90 13.66
C GLU A 168 4.76 10.46 14.42
N LYS A 169 4.91 9.44 15.27
CA LYS A 169 3.78 8.80 15.95
C LYS A 169 3.05 9.78 16.86
N GLU A 170 3.78 10.45 17.75
CA GLU A 170 3.23 11.32 18.79
C GLU A 170 2.52 12.52 18.17
N GLU A 171 3.12 13.12 17.14
CA GLU A 171 2.53 14.22 16.37
C GLU A 171 1.20 13.79 15.72
N PHE A 172 1.20 12.64 15.05
CA PHE A 172 0.01 12.12 14.38
C PHE A 172 -1.11 11.81 15.37
N LEU A 173 -0.82 11.11 16.47
CA LEU A 173 -1.81 10.77 17.48
C LEU A 173 -2.38 12.02 18.18
N SER A 174 -1.53 13.02 18.44
CA SER A 174 -1.98 14.31 18.99
C SER A 174 -2.96 15.02 18.04
N LYS A 175 -2.67 15.05 16.73
CA LYS A 175 -3.58 15.63 15.73
C LYS A 175 -4.90 14.86 15.60
N MET A 176 -4.86 13.53 15.63
CA MET A 176 -6.09 12.72 15.62
C MET A 176 -6.99 13.03 16.83
N GLN A 177 -6.39 13.17 18.00
CA GLN A 177 -7.10 13.56 19.22
C GLN A 177 -7.65 15.00 19.13
N GLU A 178 -6.86 15.95 18.62
CA GLU A 178 -7.30 17.33 18.37
C GLU A 178 -8.52 17.39 17.44
N TRP A 179 -8.55 16.52 16.42
CA TRP A 179 -9.66 16.42 15.47
C TRP A 179 -10.84 15.57 15.96
N GLY A 180 -10.77 15.02 17.18
CA GLY A 180 -11.82 14.16 17.74
C GLY A 180 -11.96 12.81 17.03
N VAL A 181 -10.89 12.33 16.40
CA VAL A 181 -10.87 11.06 15.66
C VAL A 181 -10.40 9.93 16.58
N GLU A 182 -11.33 9.08 16.98
CA GLU A 182 -11.02 7.87 17.75
C GLU A 182 -10.37 6.81 16.87
N LEU A 183 -9.22 6.31 17.32
CA LEU A 183 -8.51 5.19 16.71
C LEU A 183 -8.62 3.96 17.60
N GLU A 184 -9.13 2.86 17.05
CA GLU A 184 -9.20 1.59 17.74
C GLU A 184 -7.83 0.90 17.70
N ASP A 185 -7.28 0.57 18.87
CA ASP A 185 -5.99 -0.11 18.96
C ASP A 185 -6.18 -1.63 18.84
N MET A 186 -5.79 -2.19 17.70
CA MET A 186 -5.90 -3.62 17.42
C MET A 186 -4.63 -4.38 17.79
N ARG A 187 -3.58 -3.69 18.25
CA ARG A 187 -2.37 -4.33 18.75
C ARG A 187 -2.74 -4.91 20.11
N GLU A 188 -2.82 -6.24 20.20
CA GLU A 188 -3.12 -6.90 21.47
C GLU A 188 -2.18 -6.38 22.57
N LYS A 189 -2.73 -6.03 23.74
CA LYS A 189 -1.93 -5.89 24.96
C LYS A 189 -1.41 -7.29 25.29
N LYS A 190 -0.16 -7.56 24.95
CA LYS A 190 0.57 -8.68 25.56
C LYS A 190 0.72 -8.45 27.06
#